data_AF-A0A7V9KIL7-F1
#
_entry.id   AF-A0A7V9KIL7-F1
#
_cell.length_a   1.000
_cell.length_b   1.000
_cell.length_c   1.000
_cell.angle_alpha   90.00
_cell.angle_beta   90.00
_cell.angle_gamma   90.00
#
_symmetry.space_group_name_H-M   'P 1'
#
loop_
_entity.id
_entity.type
_entity.pdbx_description
1 polymer ?
#
loop_
_entity_poly.entity_id
_entity_poly.type
_entity_poly.pdbx_seq_one_letter_code
_entity_poly.pdbx_strand_id
1 'polypeptide(L)'
;MRTAARLAVIVGTALGFLGSADIAGAAYAPRLVVQATGSQTKITLSQAVTDDPTAKVTIYVPLGYTIDLSQPPRTGIGTSSGRINATDLAPPSGLNIDFGGGIQSVAVAEAPPSAALCSPGAHQAIWVVSPSAAGVSLEPIPIIVDRITSGPEAAFASAKLQVCLR
;
A
#
# COMPACT_ATOMS: atom_id res chain seq x y z
N MET A 1 52.51 56.99 -17.34
CA MET A 1 53.56 56.35 -18.14
C MET A 1 54.13 55.19 -17.35
N ARG A 2 54.00 53.96 -17.89
CA ARG A 2 54.85 52.76 -17.67
C ARG A 2 54.85 52.20 -16.23
N THR A 3 54.37 51.00 -15.94
CA THR A 3 54.67 49.67 -16.53
C THR A 3 53.55 48.71 -16.10
N ALA A 4 52.67 48.19 -16.96
CA ALA A 4 52.88 47.16 -17.98
C ALA A 4 53.67 45.94 -17.47
N ALA A 5 53.02 44.77 -17.60
CA ALA A 5 53.52 43.41 -17.48
C ALA A 5 53.62 42.80 -16.07
N ARG A 6 52.60 41.99 -15.74
CA ARG A 6 52.77 40.56 -15.37
C ARG A 6 51.41 39.85 -15.41
N LEU A 7 51.02 39.45 -16.63
CA LEU A 7 50.14 38.31 -16.83
C LEU A 7 50.84 37.07 -16.24
N ALA A 8 50.18 36.38 -15.32
CA ALA A 8 50.47 34.98 -15.03
C ALA A 8 49.16 34.30 -14.61
N VAL A 9 48.51 33.73 -15.64
CA VAL A 9 47.60 32.59 -15.65
C VAL A 9 47.46 31.86 -14.31
N ILE A 10 46.27 31.93 -13.70
CA ILE A 10 45.76 30.87 -12.82
C ILE A 10 44.38 30.48 -13.37
N VAL A 11 44.40 29.72 -14.46
CA VAL A 11 43.30 28.84 -14.86
C VAL A 11 43.65 27.49 -14.26
N GLY A 12 43.13 27.23 -13.05
CA GLY A 12 43.46 26.05 -12.27
C GLY A 12 42.22 25.49 -11.58
N THR A 13 41.50 24.63 -12.30
CA THR A 13 40.75 23.48 -11.79
C THR A 13 39.96 23.65 -10.48
N ALA A 14 38.72 24.12 -10.57
CA ALA A 14 37.66 23.71 -9.64
C ALA A 14 36.88 22.52 -10.23
N LEU A 15 37.57 21.39 -10.38
CA LEU A 15 36.96 20.06 -10.55
C LEU A 15 36.50 19.61 -9.16
N GLY A 16 35.36 20.15 -8.71
CA GLY A 16 34.65 19.65 -7.54
C GLY A 16 33.88 18.39 -7.94
N PHE A 17 34.45 17.24 -7.62
CA PHE A 17 33.84 15.92 -7.72
C PHE A 17 32.42 15.90 -7.11
N LEU A 18 31.46 15.46 -7.92
CA LEU A 18 30.51 14.39 -7.60
C LEU A 18 29.94 14.39 -6.16
N GLY A 19 28.90 15.19 -5.95
CA GLY A 19 27.80 14.76 -5.11
C GLY A 19 26.73 14.17 -6.03
N SER A 20 26.87 12.90 -6.43
CA SER A 20 25.65 12.13 -6.69
C SER A 20 24.89 12.18 -5.38
N ALA A 21 23.89 13.04 -5.30
CA ALA A 21 22.73 12.70 -4.50
C ALA A 21 22.25 11.40 -5.13
N ASP A 22 22.77 10.28 -4.63
CA ASP A 22 22.04 9.04 -4.70
C ASP A 22 20.67 9.43 -4.17
N ILE A 23 19.71 9.56 -5.09
CA ILE A 23 18.36 9.24 -4.72
C ILE A 23 18.54 7.79 -4.30
N ALA A 24 18.76 7.57 -3.00
CA ALA A 24 18.55 6.28 -2.39
C ALA A 24 17.08 6.03 -2.64
N GLY A 25 16.77 5.57 -3.85
CA GLY A 25 15.50 5.00 -4.22
C GLY A 25 15.47 3.79 -3.33
N ALA A 26 14.86 3.96 -2.16
CA ALA A 26 14.67 2.90 -1.22
C ALA A 26 14.12 1.72 -2.02
N ALA A 27 14.81 0.59 -1.90
CA ALA A 27 14.44 -0.60 -2.64
C ALA A 27 13.03 -0.98 -2.18
N TYR A 28 12.06 -0.89 -3.08
CA TYR A 28 10.70 -1.36 -2.86
C TYR A 28 10.39 -2.36 -3.97
N ALA A 29 10.53 -3.65 -3.64
CA ALA A 29 10.36 -4.76 -4.59
C ALA A 29 9.29 -5.74 -4.09
N PRO A 30 8.01 -5.31 -3.99
CA PRO A 30 6.96 -6.17 -3.51
C PRO A 30 6.66 -7.29 -4.51
N ARG A 31 6.18 -8.41 -3.99
CA ARG A 31 5.68 -9.54 -4.75
C ARG A 31 4.20 -9.75 -4.48
N LEU A 32 3.42 -9.75 -5.56
CA LEU A 32 2.00 -10.10 -5.55
C LEU A 32 1.80 -11.49 -6.13
N VAL A 33 1.05 -12.33 -5.42
CA VAL A 33 0.60 -13.64 -5.90
C VAL A 33 -0.91 -13.68 -5.84
N VAL A 34 -1.52 -14.09 -6.96
CA VAL A 34 -2.95 -14.34 -7.05
C VAL A 34 -3.14 -15.82 -7.37
N GLN A 35 -3.92 -16.51 -6.54
CA GLN A 35 -4.27 -17.91 -6.69
C GLN A 35 -5.78 -18.05 -6.68
N ALA A 36 -6.32 -18.74 -7.68
CA ALA A 36 -7.74 -19.08 -7.73
C ALA A 36 -7.90 -20.59 -7.53
N THR A 37 -8.71 -20.98 -6.54
CA THR A 37 -9.03 -22.39 -6.26
C THR A 37 -10.55 -22.51 -6.14
N GLY A 38 -11.19 -23.06 -7.17
CA GLY A 38 -12.66 -23.13 -7.24
C GLY A 38 -13.27 -21.72 -7.21
N SER A 39 -14.12 -21.46 -6.23
CA SER A 39 -14.77 -20.15 -6.01
C SER A 39 -13.96 -19.18 -5.13
N GLN A 40 -12.78 -19.58 -4.65
CA GLN A 40 -11.96 -18.75 -3.77
C GLN A 40 -10.79 -18.13 -4.52
N THR A 41 -10.53 -16.85 -4.26
CA THR A 41 -9.33 -16.14 -4.73
C THR A 41 -8.49 -15.74 -3.54
N LYS A 42 -7.24 -16.20 -3.50
CA LYS A 42 -6.24 -15.80 -2.51
C LYS A 42 -5.30 -14.78 -3.14
N ILE A 43 -5.20 -13.62 -2.52
CA ILE A 43 -4.29 -12.54 -2.90
C ILE A 43 -3.25 -12.42 -1.78
N THR A 44 -1.97 -12.57 -2.13
CA THR A 44 -0.85 -12.47 -1.18
C THR A 44 0.10 -11.38 -1.65
N LEU A 45 0.29 -10.37 -0.81
CA LEU A 45 1.33 -9.35 -0.97
C LEU A 45 2.45 -9.63 0.03
N SER A 46 3.70 -9.61 -0.43
CA SER A 46 4.89 -9.79 0.42
C SER A 46 5.99 -8.83 -0.02
N GLN A 47 6.77 -8.33 0.94
CA GLN A 47 7.95 -7.49 0.72
C GLN A 47 9.08 -7.97 1.64
N ALA A 48 10.32 -7.55 1.36
CA ALA A 48 11.41 -7.77 2.31
C ALA A 48 11.24 -6.85 3.53
N VAL A 49 11.75 -7.27 4.69
CA VAL A 49 11.77 -6.42 5.92
C VAL A 49 12.65 -5.18 5.71
N THR A 50 13.61 -5.27 4.79
CA THR A 50 14.49 -4.16 4.41
C THR A 50 13.87 -3.22 3.39
N ASP A 51 12.70 -3.55 2.82
CA ASP A 51 12.00 -2.67 1.89
C ASP A 51 11.24 -1.60 2.67
N ASP A 52 11.03 -0.44 2.04
CA ASP A 52 10.13 0.58 2.58
C ASP A 52 8.73 0.01 2.83
N PRO A 53 8.03 0.44 3.89
CA PRO A 53 6.72 -0.07 4.23
C PRO A 53 5.69 0.27 3.13
N THR A 54 4.92 -0.73 2.69
CA THR A 54 3.81 -0.51 1.76
C THR A 54 2.76 0.40 2.40
N ALA A 55 2.58 1.63 1.91
CA ALA A 55 1.55 2.53 2.44
C ALA A 55 0.14 2.21 1.92
N LYS A 56 0.03 1.80 0.65
CA LYS A 56 -1.25 1.57 -0.03
C LYS A 56 -1.15 0.48 -1.10
N VAL A 57 -2.20 -0.32 -1.20
CA VAL A 57 -2.40 -1.34 -2.23
C VAL A 57 -3.67 -1.00 -3.01
N THR A 58 -3.58 -0.99 -4.34
CA THR A 58 -4.74 -0.87 -5.23
C THR A 58 -4.81 -2.11 -6.11
N ILE A 59 -5.92 -2.84 -6.02
CA ILE A 59 -6.16 -4.06 -6.80
C ILE A 59 -7.28 -3.77 -7.79
N TYR A 60 -6.97 -3.91 -9.07
CA TYR A 60 -7.95 -3.86 -10.14
C TYR A 60 -8.47 -5.27 -10.40
N VAL A 61 -9.78 -5.44 -10.27
CA VAL A 61 -10.44 -6.69 -10.64
C VAL A 61 -10.59 -6.71 -12.17
N PRO A 62 -10.12 -7.76 -12.86
CA PRO A 62 -10.20 -7.84 -14.31
C PRO A 62 -11.64 -7.76 -14.84
N LEU A 63 -11.79 -7.32 -16.09
CA LEU A 63 -13.06 -7.43 -16.81
C LEU A 63 -13.60 -8.86 -16.81
N GLY A 64 -14.93 -8.99 -16.86
CA GLY A 64 -15.63 -10.29 -16.83
C GLY A 64 -15.92 -10.82 -15.41
N TYR A 65 -15.27 -10.26 -14.38
CA TYR A 65 -15.61 -10.56 -13.00
C TYR A 65 -16.71 -9.63 -12.49
N THR A 66 -17.66 -10.21 -11.77
CA THR A 66 -18.71 -9.46 -11.07
C THR A 66 -18.41 -9.45 -9.59
N ILE A 67 -18.55 -8.28 -8.98
CA ILE A 67 -18.50 -8.11 -7.53
C ILE A 67 -19.92 -7.89 -7.01
N ASP A 68 -20.28 -8.46 -5.87
CA ASP A 68 -21.51 -8.11 -5.15
C ASP A 68 -21.15 -7.13 -4.03
N LEU A 69 -21.80 -5.97 -4.04
CA LEU A 69 -21.60 -4.88 -3.08
C LEU A 69 -22.91 -4.52 -2.36
N SER A 70 -23.97 -5.31 -2.57
CA SER A 70 -25.30 -5.10 -1.98
C SER A 70 -25.50 -5.83 -0.66
N GLN A 71 -24.45 -6.50 -0.18
CA GLN A 71 -24.46 -7.31 1.03
C GLN A 71 -24.77 -6.44 2.26
N PRO A 72 -25.68 -6.87 3.15
CA PRO A 72 -25.95 -6.16 4.40
C PRO A 72 -24.68 -5.99 5.25
N PRO A 73 -24.58 -4.98 6.11
CA PRO A 73 -23.48 -4.85 7.08
C PRO A 73 -23.30 -6.12 7.91
N ARG A 74 -22.05 -6.41 8.28
CA ARG A 74 -21.60 -7.63 9.00
C ARG A 74 -21.69 -8.92 8.19
N THR A 75 -21.84 -8.85 6.87
CA THR A 75 -21.77 -10.02 6.01
C THR A 75 -20.31 -10.47 5.88
N GLY A 76 -20.05 -11.76 6.08
CA GLY A 76 -18.72 -12.34 5.88
C GLY A 76 -18.32 -12.36 4.41
N ILE A 77 -17.24 -11.66 4.08
CA ILE A 77 -16.68 -11.56 2.71
C ILE A 77 -15.59 -12.61 2.51
N GLY A 78 -14.80 -12.87 3.55
CA GLY A 78 -13.67 -13.79 3.48
C GLY A 78 -12.84 -13.77 4.74
N THR A 79 -11.59 -14.22 4.62
CA THR A 79 -10.62 -14.25 5.70
C THR A 79 -9.32 -13.58 5.28
N SER A 80 -8.57 -13.13 6.27
CA SER A 80 -7.25 -12.53 6.13
C SER A 80 -6.29 -13.21 7.10
N SER A 81 -5.04 -13.30 6.68
CA SER A 81 -3.93 -13.63 7.56
C SER A 81 -2.66 -13.00 7.00
N GLY A 82 -1.69 -12.79 7.86
CA GLY A 82 -0.43 -12.23 7.46
C GLY A 82 0.58 -12.17 8.59
N ARG A 83 1.74 -11.65 8.24
CA ARG A 83 2.84 -11.35 9.16
C ARG A 83 3.28 -9.92 8.93
N ILE A 84 3.33 -9.13 10.00
CA ILE A 84 3.91 -7.78 9.98
C ILE A 84 5.18 -7.77 10.83
N ASN A 85 6.11 -6.87 10.50
CA ASN A 85 7.26 -6.57 11.35
C ASN A 85 7.03 -5.19 12.00
N ALA A 86 6.76 -5.19 13.31
CA ALA A 86 6.55 -3.99 14.10
C ALA A 86 7.92 -3.48 14.59
N THR A 87 8.57 -2.63 13.79
CA THR A 87 9.91 -2.09 14.08
C THR A 87 9.93 -1.13 15.26
N ASP A 88 8.80 -0.47 15.53
CA ASP A 88 8.55 0.43 16.65
C ASP A 88 8.52 -0.29 18.01
N LEU A 89 8.01 -1.53 18.04
CA LEU A 89 7.87 -2.30 19.27
C LEU A 89 9.17 -2.98 19.73
N ALA A 90 10.14 -3.22 18.83
CA ALA A 90 11.43 -3.83 19.19
C ALA A 90 12.60 -3.39 18.27
N PRO A 91 13.11 -2.17 18.38
CA PRO A 91 14.24 -1.70 17.56
C PRO A 91 15.55 -2.47 17.89
N PRO A 92 16.42 -2.79 16.90
CA PRO A 92 16.31 -2.52 15.46
C PRO A 92 15.71 -3.68 14.63
N SER A 93 15.51 -4.85 15.23
CA SER A 93 15.08 -6.08 14.51
C SER A 93 13.58 -6.14 14.23
N GLY A 94 12.80 -5.32 14.93
CA GLY A 94 11.35 -5.38 14.98
C GLY A 94 10.81 -6.66 15.63
N LEU A 95 9.51 -6.67 15.86
CA LEU A 95 8.77 -7.84 16.32
C LEU A 95 7.93 -8.39 15.16
N ASN A 96 8.13 -9.66 14.80
CA ASN A 96 7.27 -10.31 13.83
C ASN A 96 5.96 -10.72 14.52
N ILE A 97 4.85 -10.20 14.02
CA ILE A 97 3.50 -10.46 14.53
C ILE A 97 2.71 -11.16 13.44
N ASP A 98 2.31 -12.40 13.73
CA ASP A 98 1.33 -13.11 12.91
C ASP A 98 -0.07 -12.66 13.32
N PHE A 99 -0.89 -12.31 12.33
CA PHE A 99 -2.27 -11.90 12.53
C PHE A 99 -3.23 -12.71 11.67
N GLY A 100 -4.46 -12.82 12.15
CA GLY A 100 -5.58 -13.37 11.41
C GLY A 100 -6.86 -12.62 11.72
N GLY A 101 -7.81 -12.64 10.79
CA GLY A 101 -9.09 -11.97 10.97
C GLY A 101 -10.09 -12.25 9.87
N GLY A 102 -11.37 -12.13 10.19
CA GLY A 102 -12.44 -12.12 9.19
C GLY A 102 -12.46 -10.82 8.42
N ILE A 103 -12.91 -10.89 7.17
CA ILE A 103 -13.25 -9.72 6.35
C ILE A 103 -14.77 -9.62 6.33
N GLN A 104 -15.31 -8.47 6.72
CA GLN A 104 -16.76 -8.24 6.78
C GLN A 104 -17.15 -6.94 6.08
N SER A 105 -18.33 -6.90 5.48
CA SER A 105 -18.93 -5.64 5.04
C SER A 105 -19.28 -4.77 6.24
N VAL A 106 -19.15 -3.46 6.10
CA VAL A 106 -19.62 -2.48 7.09
C VAL A 106 -20.54 -1.47 6.43
N ALA A 107 -21.43 -0.86 7.21
CA ALA A 107 -22.14 0.31 6.73
C ALA A 107 -21.11 1.44 6.51
N VAL A 108 -21.29 2.26 5.47
CA VAL A 108 -20.36 3.37 5.16
C VAL A 108 -20.24 4.34 6.34
N ALA A 109 -21.33 4.54 7.09
CA ALA A 109 -21.34 5.36 8.31
C ALA A 109 -20.58 4.74 9.50
N GLU A 110 -20.33 3.43 9.48
CA GLU A 110 -19.58 2.67 10.51
C GLU A 110 -18.12 2.43 10.08
N ALA A 111 -17.68 2.98 8.95
CA ALA A 111 -16.32 2.78 8.46
C ALA A 111 -15.28 3.36 9.43
N PRO A 112 -14.13 2.70 9.62
CA PRO A 112 -13.08 3.24 10.45
C PRO A 112 -12.56 4.56 9.86
N PRO A 113 -12.10 5.53 10.69
CA PRO A 113 -11.56 6.80 10.21
C PRO A 113 -10.43 6.63 9.19
N SER A 114 -9.68 5.53 9.30
CA SER A 114 -8.62 5.12 8.39
C SER A 114 -9.11 4.94 6.94
N ALA A 115 -10.40 4.71 6.70
CA ALA A 115 -10.98 4.57 5.36
C ALA A 115 -10.96 5.91 4.60
N ALA A 116 -11.44 6.98 5.23
CA ALA A 116 -11.46 8.32 4.61
C ALA A 116 -10.04 8.84 4.34
N LEU A 117 -9.07 8.48 5.19
CA LEU A 117 -7.65 8.76 4.96
C LEU A 117 -7.07 7.94 3.79
N CYS A 118 -7.69 6.81 3.42
CA CYS A 118 -7.15 5.90 2.39
C CYS A 118 -7.65 6.25 1.00
N SER A 119 -8.92 6.61 0.94
CA SER A 119 -9.59 7.14 -0.23
C SER A 119 -10.65 8.11 0.26
N PRO A 120 -10.42 9.42 0.14
CA PRO A 120 -11.44 10.41 0.46
C PRO A 120 -12.60 10.32 -0.54
N GLY A 121 -13.82 10.47 -0.04
CA GLY A 121 -15.03 10.53 -0.88
C GLY A 121 -16.06 9.45 -0.54
N ALA A 122 -17.13 9.44 -1.33
CA ALA A 122 -18.16 8.42 -1.24
C ALA A 122 -17.73 7.16 -1.99
N HIS A 123 -17.93 6.00 -1.36
CA HIS A 123 -17.58 4.69 -1.90
C HIS A 123 -18.79 3.77 -1.92
N GLN A 124 -18.83 2.82 -2.86
CA GLN A 124 -19.97 1.92 -3.01
C GLN A 124 -20.06 0.90 -1.88
N ALA A 125 -18.92 0.39 -1.42
CA ALA A 125 -18.85 -0.44 -0.23
C ALA A 125 -17.52 -0.28 0.50
N ILE A 126 -17.54 -0.59 1.79
CA ILE A 126 -16.36 -0.69 2.62
C ILE A 126 -16.41 -2.07 3.28
N TRP A 127 -15.33 -2.82 3.11
CA TRP A 127 -15.08 -4.04 3.89
C TRP A 127 -14.01 -3.73 4.93
N VAL A 128 -14.06 -4.42 6.06
CA VAL A 128 -13.11 -4.24 7.15
C VAL A 128 -12.50 -5.58 7.48
N VAL A 129 -11.18 -5.58 7.53
CA VAL A 129 -10.41 -6.64 8.18
C VAL A 129 -10.36 -6.32 9.67
N SER A 130 -10.72 -7.29 10.50
CA SER A 130 -10.58 -7.18 11.96
C SER A 130 -9.43 -8.10 12.41
N PRO A 131 -8.16 -7.66 12.27
CA PRO A 131 -7.03 -8.50 12.61
C PRO A 131 -6.90 -8.67 14.12
N SER A 132 -6.38 -9.82 14.52
CA SER A 132 -6.03 -10.13 15.91
C SER A 132 -4.71 -10.88 15.95
N ALA A 133 -3.93 -10.64 17.00
CA ALA A 133 -2.67 -11.32 17.28
C ALA A 133 -2.59 -11.66 18.77
N ALA A 134 -2.26 -12.90 19.11
CA ALA A 134 -2.18 -13.40 20.48
C ALA A 134 -3.42 -13.07 21.36
N GLY A 135 -4.62 -13.04 20.75
CA GLY A 135 -5.88 -12.72 21.43
C GLY A 135 -6.15 -11.22 21.61
N VAL A 136 -5.26 -10.35 21.15
CA VAL A 136 -5.43 -8.90 21.15
C VAL A 136 -5.94 -8.43 19.79
N SER A 137 -7.03 -7.66 19.78
CA SER A 137 -7.53 -7.00 18.57
C SER A 137 -6.58 -5.89 18.12
N LEU A 138 -6.22 -5.91 16.84
CA LEU A 138 -5.41 -4.89 16.20
C LEU A 138 -6.32 -3.84 15.51
N GLU A 139 -5.71 -2.76 15.01
CA GLU A 139 -6.47 -1.73 14.29
C GLU A 139 -7.18 -2.32 13.06
N PRO A 140 -8.48 -2.03 12.87
CA PRO A 140 -9.21 -2.49 11.69
C PRO A 140 -8.67 -1.88 10.40
N ILE A 141 -8.44 -2.72 9.40
CA ILE A 141 -7.90 -2.32 8.10
C ILE A 141 -9.06 -2.21 7.09
N PRO A 142 -9.36 -1.02 6.56
CA PRO A 142 -10.42 -0.86 5.58
C PRO A 142 -9.96 -1.31 4.19
N ILE A 143 -10.86 -1.98 3.49
CA ILE A 143 -10.80 -2.29 2.07
C ILE A 143 -11.95 -1.53 1.42
N ILE A 144 -11.59 -0.51 0.64
CA ILE A 144 -12.54 0.35 -0.06
C ILE A 144 -12.81 -0.26 -1.42
N VAL A 145 -14.09 -0.39 -1.79
CA VAL A 145 -14.47 -1.16 -2.96
C VAL A 145 -15.46 -0.38 -3.82
N ASP A 146 -15.07 -0.16 -5.07
CA ASP A 146 -15.88 0.53 -6.07
C ASP A 146 -15.94 -0.25 -7.37
N ARG A 147 -17.12 -0.35 -7.98
CA ARG A 147 -17.24 -0.75 -9.38
C ARG A 147 -16.66 0.34 -10.27
N ILE A 148 -16.03 -0.11 -11.35
CA ILE A 148 -15.59 0.77 -12.42
C ILE A 148 -16.58 0.60 -13.57
N THR A 149 -17.37 1.64 -13.83
CA THR A 149 -18.35 1.67 -14.92
C THR A 149 -18.06 2.74 -15.96
N SER A 150 -17.09 3.61 -15.70
CA SER A 150 -16.72 4.73 -16.57
C SER A 150 -15.27 5.15 -16.33
N GLY A 151 -14.77 6.03 -17.19
CA GLY A 151 -13.39 6.54 -17.12
C GLY A 151 -12.35 5.56 -17.71
N PRO A 152 -11.06 5.94 -17.67
CA PRO A 152 -9.99 5.16 -18.31
C PRO A 152 -9.81 3.76 -17.75
N GLU A 153 -10.06 3.57 -16.44
CA GLU A 153 -9.92 2.28 -15.76
C GLU A 153 -10.95 1.25 -16.28
N ALA A 154 -12.10 1.71 -16.80
CA ALA A 154 -13.16 0.85 -17.33
C ALA A 154 -12.73 0.06 -18.57
N ALA A 155 -11.62 0.45 -19.20
CA ALA A 155 -11.04 -0.29 -20.32
C ALA A 155 -10.39 -1.62 -19.91
N PHE A 156 -10.07 -1.82 -18.62
CA PHE A 156 -9.34 -3.01 -18.16
C PHE A 156 -9.81 -3.60 -16.83
N ALA A 157 -10.67 -2.90 -16.08
CA ALA A 157 -11.11 -3.33 -14.76
C ALA A 157 -12.63 -3.19 -14.56
N SER A 158 -13.23 -4.15 -13.85
CA SER A 158 -14.64 -4.10 -13.46
C SER A 158 -14.87 -3.52 -12.06
N ALA A 159 -13.84 -3.58 -11.20
CA ALA A 159 -13.85 -3.02 -9.86
C ALA A 159 -12.44 -2.66 -9.40
N LYS A 160 -12.37 -1.80 -8.39
CA LYS A 160 -11.16 -1.34 -7.72
C LYS A 160 -11.29 -1.59 -6.22
N LEU A 161 -10.29 -2.25 -5.65
CA LEU A 161 -10.14 -2.43 -4.22
C LEU A 161 -8.94 -1.61 -3.76
N GLN A 162 -9.09 -0.83 -2.70
CA GLN A 162 -8.03 -0.01 -2.12
C GLN A 162 -7.86 -0.33 -0.64
N VAL A 163 -6.62 -0.61 -0.23
CA VAL A 163 -6.24 -0.91 1.15
C VAL A 163 -5.09 -0.01 1.54
N CYS A 164 -5.13 0.58 2.74
CA CYS A 164 -4.01 1.35 3.27
C CYS A 164 -3.47 0.67 4.53
N LEU A 165 -2.16 0.50 4.57
CA LEU A 165 -1.42 -0.15 5.65
C LEU A 165 -0.56 0.94 6.28
N ARG A 166 -1.02 1.48 7.39
CA ARG A 166 -0.35 2.53 8.15
C ARG A 166 -0.45 2.20 9.62
#